data_AF-A0A7S2Z5R1-F1
#
_entry.id   AF-A0A7S2Z5R1-F1
#
_cell.length_a   1.000
_cell.length_b   1.000
_cell.length_c   1.000
_cell.angle_alpha   90.00
_cell.angle_beta   90.00
_cell.angle_gamma   90.00
#
_symmetry.space_group_name_H-M   'P 1'
#
loop_
_entity.id
_entity.type
_entity.pdbx_description
1 polymer ?
#
loop_
_entity_poly.entity_id
_entity_poly.type
_entity_poly.pdbx_seq_one_letter_code
_entity_poly.pdbx_strand_id
1 'polypeptide(L)'
;SKDGLERVKVGEAATLGDLRKAIEEQLGVAVAEQSLSTDVKLLNGGAEGAGAVPTLAGDAAKLESLGVRHGSMLYMKYGFERDVPAATRKSPFENRPFGASMTVEELIAKQTRIERQETADCTSVSIERHAANAFQLYVNQGIAFSVKR
;
A
#
# COMPACT_ATOMS: atom_id res chain seq x y z
N SER A 1 4.61 5.07 3.30
CA SER A 1 5.48 4.69 4.43
C SER A 1 6.31 3.48 4.02
N LYS A 2 7.01 2.80 4.95
CA LYS A 2 7.60 1.47 4.66
C LYS A 2 6.53 0.41 4.36
N ASP A 3 5.32 0.64 4.83
CA ASP A 3 4.17 -0.25 4.63
C ASP A 3 3.53 -0.06 3.25
N GLY A 4 4.04 0.84 2.41
CA GLY A 4 3.57 1.02 1.03
C GLY A 4 3.12 2.44 0.69
N LEU A 5 2.50 2.55 -0.48
CA LEU A 5 1.97 3.80 -1.01
C LEU A 5 0.47 3.90 -0.70
N GLU A 6 0.11 4.90 0.09
CA GLU A 6 -1.25 5.17 0.52
C GLU A 6 -1.69 6.54 0.00
N ARG A 7 -2.99 6.70 -0.29
CA ARG A 7 -3.56 7.95 -0.80
C ARG A 7 -4.40 8.59 0.29
N VAL A 8 -4.05 9.81 0.67
CA VAL A 8 -4.82 10.62 1.62
C VAL A 8 -5.47 11.78 0.89
N LYS A 9 -6.76 12.02 1.16
CA LYS A 9 -7.50 13.17 0.62
C LYS A 9 -7.64 14.24 1.68
N VAL A 10 -7.41 15.49 1.29
CA VAL A 10 -7.56 16.70 2.09
C VAL A 10 -8.21 17.80 1.25
N GLY A 11 -8.75 18.84 1.89
CA GLY A 11 -9.33 20.01 1.20
C GLY A 11 -8.28 20.87 0.49
N GLU A 12 -8.71 21.72 -0.46
CA GLU A 12 -7.81 22.56 -1.27
C GLU A 12 -6.95 23.53 -0.44
N ALA A 13 -7.52 24.11 0.62
CA ALA A 13 -6.82 25.06 1.50
C ALA A 13 -6.32 24.41 2.80
N ALA A 14 -6.11 23.08 2.79
CA ALA A 14 -5.73 22.33 3.98
C ALA A 14 -4.35 22.74 4.52
N THR A 15 -4.24 22.65 5.84
CA THR A 15 -3.00 22.82 6.58
C THR A 15 -2.27 21.49 6.79
N LEU A 16 -1.03 21.56 7.27
CA LEU A 16 -0.30 20.36 7.69
C LEU A 16 -1.03 19.62 8.82
N GLY A 17 -1.66 20.33 9.75
CA GLY A 17 -2.46 19.74 10.82
C GLY A 17 -3.67 18.97 10.28
N ASP A 18 -4.34 19.50 9.25
CA ASP A 18 -5.47 18.81 8.60
C ASP A 18 -5.02 17.53 7.91
N LEU A 19 -3.86 17.55 7.26
CA LEU A 19 -3.27 16.35 6.66
C LEU A 19 -2.92 15.30 7.71
N ARG A 20 -2.33 15.70 8.84
CA ARG A 20 -1.99 14.78 9.94
C ARG A 20 -3.22 14.13 10.54
N LYS A 21 -4.31 14.89 10.72
CA LYS A 21 -5.60 14.35 11.15
C LYS A 21 -6.19 13.39 10.13
N ALA A 22 -6.16 13.74 8.84
CA ALA A 22 -6.64 12.85 7.79
C ALA A 22 -5.86 11.52 7.74
N ILE A 23 -4.55 11.56 8.00
CA ILE A 23 -3.71 10.36 8.16
C ILE A 23 -4.15 9.56 9.40
N GLU A 24 -4.36 10.20 10.54
CA GLU A 24 -4.81 9.52 11.75
C GLU A 24 -6.16 8.82 11.54
N GLU A 25 -7.13 9.50 10.92
CA GLU A 25 -8.46 8.96 10.63
C GLU A 25 -8.45 7.81 9.61
N GLN A 26 -7.69 7.93 8.52
CA GLN A 26 -7.69 6.94 7.43
C GLN A 26 -6.74 5.78 7.68
N LEU A 27 -5.61 6.07 8.32
CA LEU A 27 -4.45 5.18 8.41
C LEU A 27 -4.17 4.75 9.86
N GLY A 28 -4.85 5.31 10.85
CA GLY A 28 -4.70 4.92 12.26
C GLY A 28 -3.34 5.28 12.89
N VAL A 29 -2.57 6.17 12.26
CA VAL A 29 -1.28 6.62 12.78
C VAL A 29 -1.49 7.89 13.60
N ALA A 30 -1.29 7.81 14.91
CA ALA A 30 -1.50 8.95 15.82
C ALA A 30 -0.67 10.16 15.40
N VAL A 31 -1.23 11.38 15.47
CA VAL A 31 -0.55 12.61 15.02
C VAL A 31 0.83 12.79 15.66
N ALA A 32 0.98 12.44 16.93
CA ALA A 32 2.23 12.54 17.69
C ALA A 32 3.35 11.62 17.17
N GLU A 33 3.00 10.51 16.51
CA GLU A 33 3.94 9.52 15.98
C GLU A 33 4.33 9.81 14.52
N GLN A 34 3.65 10.75 13.86
CA GLN A 34 3.84 11.03 12.44
C GLN A 34 5.06 11.92 12.19
N SER A 35 6.09 11.37 11.55
CA SER A 35 7.15 12.15 10.90
C SER A 35 6.89 12.21 9.39
N LEU A 36 6.69 13.40 8.84
CA LEU A 36 6.41 13.62 7.41
C LEU A 36 7.56 14.38 6.75
N SER A 37 7.93 14.01 5.52
CA SER A 37 8.93 14.71 4.71
C SER A 37 8.64 14.56 3.21
N THR A 38 9.16 15.47 2.40
CA THR A 38 9.21 15.35 0.94
C THR A 38 10.43 14.56 0.47
N ASP A 39 11.38 14.23 1.36
CA ASP A 39 12.58 13.45 1.02
C ASP A 39 12.40 11.96 1.34
N VAL A 40 12.64 11.11 0.33
CA VAL A 40 12.59 9.65 0.43
C VAL A 40 13.55 9.09 1.47
N LYS A 41 14.64 9.80 1.76
CA LYS A 41 15.62 9.41 2.78
C LYS A 41 15.00 9.23 4.16
N LEU A 42 13.84 9.85 4.42
CA LEU A 42 13.08 9.62 5.64
C LEU A 42 12.75 8.13 5.87
N LEU A 43 12.51 7.38 4.80
CA LEU A 43 12.20 5.95 4.89
C LEU A 43 13.44 5.12 5.27
N ASN A 44 14.65 5.60 4.95
CA ASN A 44 15.89 4.86 5.15
C ASN A 44 16.63 5.27 6.43
N GLY A 45 16.36 6.45 6.97
CA GLY A 45 17.01 6.96 8.17
C GLY A 45 16.70 6.10 9.40
N GLY A 46 17.74 5.51 10.01
CA GLY A 46 17.70 4.99 11.38
C GLY A 46 17.42 6.12 12.39
N ALA A 47 17.05 5.77 13.62
CA ALA A 47 16.84 6.74 14.69
C ALA A 47 18.13 7.57 15.00
N GLU A 48 19.30 7.06 14.61
CA GLU A 48 20.58 7.72 14.80
C GLU A 48 21.48 7.46 13.58
N GLY A 49 21.92 8.52 12.89
CA GLY A 49 22.89 8.40 11.80
C GLY A 49 22.85 9.54 10.76
N ALA A 50 23.72 10.52 10.97
CA ALA A 50 24.29 11.47 9.99
C ALA A 50 23.34 12.08 8.95
N GLY A 51 22.64 13.14 9.36
CA GLY A 51 21.86 14.03 8.50
C GLY A 51 20.38 13.93 8.82
N ALA A 52 19.91 14.73 9.78
CA ALA A 52 18.49 14.82 10.09
C ALA A 52 17.73 15.17 8.80
N VAL A 53 16.91 14.24 8.32
CA VAL A 53 16.06 14.47 7.15
C VAL A 53 15.05 15.55 7.56
N PRO A 54 14.95 16.66 6.81
CA PRO A 54 14.05 17.75 7.18
C PRO A 54 12.60 17.24 7.19
N THR A 55 11.97 17.33 8.35
CA THR A 55 10.56 17.01 8.52
C THR A 55 9.70 18.25 8.36
N LEU A 56 8.48 18.05 7.86
CA LEU A 56 7.48 19.11 7.77
C LEU A 56 7.01 19.47 9.19
N ALA A 57 7.14 20.75 9.52
CA ALA A 57 6.77 21.31 10.82
C ALA A 57 5.78 22.49 10.65
N GLY A 58 5.07 22.81 11.73
CA GLY A 58 4.10 23.91 11.77
C GLY A 58 2.72 23.47 11.29
N ASP A 59 1.88 22.98 12.20
CA ASP A 59 0.56 22.45 11.86
C ASP A 59 -0.38 23.47 11.21
N ALA A 60 -0.17 24.77 11.46
CA ALA A 60 -0.94 25.85 10.84
C ALA A 60 -0.45 26.23 9.43
N ALA A 61 0.70 25.71 8.99
CA ALA A 61 1.23 26.00 7.65
C ALA A 61 0.34 25.38 6.58
N LYS A 62 0.02 26.14 5.55
CA LYS A 62 -0.73 25.63 4.38
C LYS A 62 0.14 24.64 3.62
N LEU A 63 -0.45 23.54 3.16
CA LEU A 63 0.26 22.52 2.37
C LEU A 63 0.95 23.12 1.14
N GLU A 64 0.31 24.07 0.47
CA GLU A 64 0.88 24.74 -0.69
C GLU A 64 2.18 25.52 -0.35
N SER A 65 2.24 26.16 0.82
CA SER A 65 3.44 26.88 1.29
C SER A 65 4.61 25.94 1.59
N LEU A 66 4.31 24.67 1.86
CA LEU A 66 5.28 23.59 2.05
C LEU A 66 5.64 22.88 0.74
N GLY A 67 5.15 23.38 -0.40
CA GLY A 67 5.37 22.78 -1.72
C GLY A 67 4.54 21.52 -1.99
N VAL A 68 3.54 21.24 -1.15
CA VAL A 68 2.63 20.09 -1.30
C VAL A 68 1.40 20.52 -2.09
N ARG A 69 1.18 19.86 -3.23
CA ARG A 69 0.06 20.08 -4.14
C ARG A 69 -0.66 18.76 -4.40
N HIS A 70 -1.76 18.82 -5.16
CA HIS A 70 -2.43 17.61 -5.62
C HIS A 70 -1.45 16.70 -6.39
N GLY A 71 -1.36 15.45 -5.96
CA GLY A 71 -0.44 14.46 -6.56
C GLY A 71 0.99 14.51 -6.03
N SER A 72 1.33 15.42 -5.11
CA SER A 72 2.63 15.41 -4.44
C SER A 72 2.82 14.12 -3.64
N MET A 73 4.06 13.60 -3.67
CA MET A 73 4.45 12.44 -2.89
C MET A 73 5.06 12.88 -1.57
N LEU A 74 4.59 12.28 -0.47
CA LEU A 74 5.11 12.49 0.87
C LEU A 74 5.55 11.16 1.45
N TYR A 75 6.64 11.21 2.20
CA TYR A 75 7.19 10.08 2.93
C TYR A 75 6.84 10.23 4.40
N MET A 76 6.37 9.13 4.98
CA MET A 76 5.97 9.08 6.38
C MET A 76 6.74 7.97 7.11
N LYS A 77 7.22 8.30 8.31
CA LYS A 77 7.82 7.39 9.28
C LYS A 77 7.08 7.52 10.61
N TYR A 78 6.84 6.39 11.28
CA TYR A 78 6.27 6.27 12.61
C TYR A 78 6.98 5.14 13.38
N GLY A 79 6.90 5.17 14.71
CA GLY A 79 7.75 4.36 15.59
C GLY A 79 7.30 2.92 15.84
N PHE A 80 6.16 2.50 15.30
CA PHE A 80 5.56 1.20 15.59
C PHE A 80 5.18 0.44 14.31
N GLU A 81 5.05 -0.89 14.42
CA GLU A 81 4.54 -1.73 13.34
C GLU A 81 3.00 -1.71 13.38
N ARG A 82 2.37 -1.45 12.24
CA ARG A 82 0.92 -1.37 12.12
C ARG A 82 0.39 -2.62 11.43
N ASP A 83 -0.73 -3.13 11.92
CA ASP A 83 -1.47 -4.17 11.20
C ASP A 83 -2.23 -3.51 10.04
N VAL A 84 -1.72 -3.68 8.82
CA VAL A 84 -2.35 -3.16 7.60
C VAL A 84 -3.29 -4.24 7.06
N PRO A 85 -4.60 -3.95 6.92
CA PRO A 85 -5.53 -4.90 6.34
C PRO A 85 -5.04 -5.35 4.97
N ALA A 86 -5.03 -6.67 4.73
CA ALA A 86 -4.59 -7.21 3.45
C ALA A 86 -5.34 -6.54 2.29
N ALA A 87 -4.60 -5.93 1.36
CA ALA A 87 -5.17 -5.27 0.18
C ALA A 87 -5.98 -6.25 -0.70
N THR A 88 -5.71 -7.54 -0.57
CA THR A 88 -6.43 -8.62 -1.25
C THR A 88 -7.77 -8.88 -0.57
N ARG A 89 -8.85 -8.42 -1.21
CA ARG A 89 -10.19 -8.94 -0.91
C ARG A 89 -10.21 -10.42 -1.27
N LYS A 90 -10.54 -11.28 -0.30
CA LYS A 90 -10.82 -12.69 -0.54
C LYS A 90 -11.79 -12.81 -1.71
N SER A 91 -11.43 -13.62 -2.70
CA SER A 91 -12.30 -13.78 -3.86
C SER A 91 -13.62 -14.41 -3.41
N PRO A 92 -14.75 -14.17 -4.10
CA PRO A 92 -16.01 -14.87 -3.82
C PRO A 92 -15.87 -16.41 -3.89
N PHE A 93 -14.79 -16.91 -4.52
CA PHE A 93 -14.45 -18.33 -4.57
C PHE A 93 -14.09 -18.89 -3.19
N GLU A 94 -13.38 -18.12 -2.36
CA GLU A 94 -12.91 -18.57 -1.03
C GLU A 94 -14.03 -18.70 -0.01
N ASN A 95 -15.18 -18.06 -0.24
CA ASN A 95 -16.35 -18.13 0.63
C ASN A 95 -17.33 -19.25 0.25
N ARG A 96 -16.99 -20.09 -0.73
CA ARG A 96 -17.90 -21.17 -1.16
C ARG A 96 -17.92 -22.30 -0.13
N PRO A 97 -19.10 -22.85 0.20
CA PRO A 97 -19.18 -24.03 1.03
C PRO A 97 -18.46 -25.20 0.36
N PHE A 98 -17.85 -26.06 1.18
CA PHE A 98 -17.23 -27.30 0.73
C PHE A 98 -18.25 -28.14 -0.06
N GLY A 99 -17.90 -28.53 -1.29
CA GLY A 99 -18.79 -29.28 -2.17
C GLY A 99 -19.71 -28.43 -3.06
N ALA A 100 -19.56 -27.10 -3.09
CA ALA A 100 -20.26 -26.26 -4.06
C ALA A 100 -19.92 -26.67 -5.50
N SER A 101 -20.90 -27.20 -6.23
CA SER A 101 -20.79 -27.51 -7.65
C SER A 101 -20.99 -26.25 -8.49
N MET A 102 -20.35 -26.23 -9.66
CA MET A 102 -20.43 -25.15 -10.64
C MET A 102 -20.97 -25.75 -11.94
N THR A 103 -21.90 -25.09 -12.61
CA THR A 103 -22.45 -25.61 -13.86
C THR A 103 -21.44 -25.44 -15.00
N VAL A 104 -21.59 -26.22 -16.08
CA VAL A 104 -20.73 -26.11 -17.26
C VAL A 104 -20.87 -24.73 -17.91
N GLU A 105 -22.08 -24.16 -17.93
CA GLU A 105 -22.34 -22.81 -18.43
C GLU A 105 -21.62 -21.75 -17.59
N GLU A 106 -21.63 -21.88 -16.26
CA GLU A 106 -20.87 -21.00 -15.38
C GLU A 106 -19.36 -21.14 -15.59
N LEU A 107 -18.87 -22.35 -15.87
CA LEU A 107 -17.46 -22.61 -16.15
C LEU A 107 -17.02 -21.92 -17.44
N ILE A 108 -17.81 -22.03 -18.50
CA ILE A 108 -17.56 -21.37 -19.78
C ILE A 108 -17.62 -19.85 -19.61
N ALA A 109 -18.61 -19.33 -18.88
CA ALA A 109 -18.76 -17.90 -18.64
C ALA A 109 -17.58 -17.29 -17.84
N LYS A 110 -16.92 -18.08 -16.98
CA LYS A 110 -15.75 -17.63 -16.20
C LYS A 110 -14.41 -18.04 -16.82
N GLN A 111 -14.42 -18.77 -17.93
CA GLN A 111 -13.22 -19.17 -18.64
C GLN A 111 -12.54 -17.91 -19.20
N THR A 112 -11.38 -17.57 -18.66
CA THR A 112 -10.54 -16.50 -19.20
C THR A 112 -9.40 -17.13 -19.96
N ARG A 113 -9.24 -16.75 -21.23
CA ARG A 113 -8.09 -17.15 -22.04
C ARG A 113 -6.87 -16.39 -21.53
N ILE A 114 -5.92 -17.12 -20.95
CA ILE A 114 -4.62 -16.58 -20.56
C ILE A 114 -3.67 -16.81 -21.72
N GLU A 115 -3.17 -15.73 -22.31
CA GLU A 115 -2.14 -15.78 -23.34
C GLU A 115 -0.78 -15.43 -22.76
N ARG A 116 0.28 -15.88 -23.44
CA ARG A 116 1.64 -15.52 -23.08
C ARG A 116 1.86 -14.04 -23.40
N GLN A 117 2.24 -13.27 -22.39
CA GLN A 117 2.66 -11.89 -22.57
C GLN A 117 4.11 -11.86 -23.07
N GLU A 118 4.34 -11.47 -24.33
CA GLU A 118 5.70 -11.39 -24.92
C GLU A 118 6.43 -10.09 -24.58
N THR A 119 5.69 -9.04 -24.24
CA THR A 119 6.22 -7.72 -23.86
C THR A 119 5.54 -7.24 -22.57
N ALA A 120 6.34 -6.88 -21.56
CA ALA A 120 5.83 -6.39 -20.29
C ALA A 120 5.18 -5.01 -20.46
N ASP A 121 3.95 -4.85 -19.95
CA ASP A 121 3.23 -3.57 -19.97
C ASP A 121 3.75 -2.55 -18.93
N CYS A 122 4.59 -3.01 -18.00
CA CYS A 122 5.19 -2.16 -16.99
C CYS A 122 6.67 -2.53 -16.79
N THR A 123 7.50 -1.51 -16.57
CA THR A 123 8.95 -1.68 -16.36
C THR A 123 9.29 -2.18 -14.96
N SER A 124 8.42 -1.91 -13.98
CA SER A 124 8.59 -2.35 -12.60
C SER A 124 7.26 -2.28 -11.84
N VAL A 125 7.05 -3.21 -10.91
CA VAL A 125 5.96 -3.17 -9.93
C VAL A 125 6.58 -3.17 -8.54
N SER A 126 6.12 -2.26 -7.68
CA SER A 126 6.43 -2.31 -6.24
C SER A 126 5.28 -2.98 -5.52
N ILE A 127 5.56 -4.12 -4.89
CA ILE A 127 4.58 -4.89 -4.11
C ILE A 127 4.84 -4.62 -2.62
N GLU A 128 3.77 -4.31 -1.91
CA GLU A 128 3.74 -4.13 -0.46
C GLU A 128 4.08 -5.44 0.26
N ARG A 129 4.70 -5.38 1.45
CA ARG A 129 5.26 -6.57 2.12
C ARG A 129 4.18 -7.62 2.39
N HIS A 130 3.01 -7.24 2.92
CA HIS A 130 1.94 -8.18 3.22
C HIS A 130 1.32 -8.74 1.94
N ALA A 131 1.15 -7.91 0.91
CA ALA A 131 0.72 -8.36 -0.41
C ALA A 131 1.69 -9.37 -1.04
N ALA A 132 3.01 -9.15 -0.93
CA ALA A 132 4.02 -10.08 -1.41
C ALA A 132 3.98 -11.42 -0.66
N ASN A 133 3.82 -11.37 0.67
CA ASN A 133 3.68 -12.57 1.50
C ASN A 133 2.39 -13.35 1.18
N ALA A 134 1.25 -12.66 1.06
CA ALA A 134 -0.02 -13.27 0.69
C ALA A 134 0.01 -13.88 -0.71
N PHE A 135 0.64 -13.20 -1.67
CA PHE A 135 0.87 -13.75 -3.00
C PHE A 135 1.73 -15.01 -2.96
N GLN A 136 2.84 -14.99 -2.21
CA GLN A 136 3.69 -16.17 -2.06
C GLN A 136 2.94 -17.35 -1.44
N LEU A 137 2.13 -17.10 -0.40
CA LEU A 137 1.28 -18.11 0.21
C LEU A 137 0.26 -18.68 -0.79
N TYR A 138 -0.39 -17.82 -1.58
CA TYR A 138 -1.33 -18.22 -2.61
C TYR A 138 -0.67 -19.05 -3.72
N VAL A 139 0.51 -18.67 -4.20
CA VAL A 139 1.25 -19.45 -5.20
C VAL A 139 1.63 -20.82 -4.65
N ASN A 140 2.15 -20.86 -3.41
CA ASN A 140 2.58 -22.10 -2.76
C ASN A 140 1.40 -23.07 -2.49
N GLN A 141 0.24 -22.55 -2.09
CA GLN A 141 -0.91 -23.36 -1.70
C GLN A 141 -1.90 -23.63 -2.84
N GLY A 142 -2.12 -22.63 -3.71
CA GLY A 142 -3.17 -22.64 -4.73
C GLY A 142 -2.69 -23.01 -6.13
N ILE A 143 -1.45 -22.66 -6.50
CA ILE A 143 -0.92 -22.92 -7.85
C ILE A 143 -0.02 -24.17 -7.87
N ALA A 144 0.44 -24.65 -6.69
CA ALA A 144 1.15 -25.91 -6.50
C ALA A 144 2.02 -26.27 -7.71
N PHE A 145 3.02 -25.43 -8.02
CA PHE A 145 4.03 -25.80 -9.01
C PHE A 145 4.72 -27.05 -8.47
N SER A 146 4.31 -28.21 -8.95
CA SER A 146 5.04 -29.45 -8.75
C SER A 146 6.35 -29.28 -9.51
N VAL A 147 7.36 -28.73 -8.85
CA VAL A 147 8.73 -28.78 -9.33
C VAL A 147 9.10 -30.26 -9.25
N LYS A 148 8.92 -30.98 -10.36
CA LYS A 148 9.55 -32.27 -10.56
C LYS A 148 11.04 -32.01 -10.62
N ARG A 149 11.76 -32.36 -9.55
CA ARG A 149 13.20 -32.58 -9.60
C ARG A 149 13.49 -33.79 -10.47
#